data_AF-A0A7R7MYV2-F1
#
_entry.id   AF-A0A7R7MYV2-F1
#
_cell.length_a   1.000
_cell.length_b   1.000
_cell.length_c   1.000
_cell.angle_alpha   90.00
_cell.angle_beta   90.00
_cell.angle_gamma   90.00
#
_symmetry.space_group_name_H-M   'P 1'
#
loop_
_entity.id
_entity.type
_entity.pdbx_description
1 polymer ?
#
loop_
_entity_poly.entity_id
_entity_poly.type
_entity_poly.pdbx_seq_one_letter_code
_entity_poly.pdbx_strand_id
1 'polypeptide(L)'
;MNPSDPFDTKRPLSVSQYNQFRKCPYSWYLARVKRAWQRPAAWLPQGSAEHTVFEAVARSGFTMPLEEAQALFGVEYAKEVAGYTEITPNFEWWSRSGPYGAKKDLPRRYQLGLEQIERFYDWVSKTPGDVIWIAPDGTPGIELGFDIDLDGVQVRGFIDVVILAESGDVVVVDYKSGNQPGDDFQLGVYALALAETYGIERPTVGAYWMGRAGKLTYPYDLTDWTKEKVTEAFHELEANIQAENFDPKPTVDGCRFCDVSDACAYRLA
;
A
#
# COMPACT_ATOMS: atom_id res chain seq x y z
N MET A 1 -25.12 20.91 -8.54
CA MET A 1 -24.01 19.95 -8.38
C MET A 1 -24.15 19.34 -7.01
N ASN A 2 -24.21 18.02 -6.93
CA ASN A 2 -24.46 17.33 -5.68
C ASN A 2 -23.13 16.76 -5.15
N PRO A 3 -22.47 17.39 -4.16
CA PRO A 3 -21.25 16.87 -3.55
C PRO A 3 -21.42 15.50 -2.87
N SER A 4 -22.63 14.94 -2.91
CA SER A 4 -23.00 13.61 -2.41
C SER A 4 -23.13 12.54 -3.49
N ASP A 5 -22.88 12.81 -4.77
CA ASP A 5 -22.84 11.76 -5.79
C ASP A 5 -21.59 10.87 -5.57
N PRO A 6 -21.75 9.61 -5.14
CA PRO A 6 -20.62 8.72 -4.90
C PRO A 6 -19.96 8.25 -6.20
N PHE A 7 -20.58 8.51 -7.35
CA PHE A 7 -20.09 8.18 -8.69
C PHE A 7 -19.53 9.41 -9.42
N ASP A 8 -19.35 10.54 -8.74
CA ASP A 8 -18.70 11.73 -9.33
C ASP A 8 -17.26 11.37 -9.78
N THR A 9 -17.04 11.37 -11.10
CA THR A 9 -15.74 11.12 -11.77
C THR A 9 -14.65 12.11 -11.37
N LYS A 10 -14.99 13.18 -10.65
CA LYS A 10 -14.01 14.17 -10.16
C LYS A 10 -13.16 13.68 -8.99
N ARG A 11 -13.46 12.52 -8.40
CA ARG A 11 -12.62 11.96 -7.33
C ARG A 11 -11.49 11.12 -7.92
N PRO A 12 -10.23 11.35 -7.53
CA PRO A 12 -9.12 10.59 -8.06
C PRO A 12 -9.22 9.10 -7.67
N LEU A 13 -8.92 8.25 -8.63
CA LEU A 13 -8.71 6.82 -8.42
C LEU A 13 -7.32 6.57 -7.83
N SER A 14 -7.09 5.36 -7.33
CA SER A 14 -5.81 4.94 -6.76
C SER A 14 -5.56 3.46 -7.03
N VAL A 15 -4.31 3.03 -6.91
CA VAL A 15 -3.96 1.60 -7.04
C VAL A 15 -4.72 0.75 -6.01
N SER A 16 -4.89 1.24 -4.78
CA SER A 16 -5.66 0.54 -3.75
C SER A 16 -7.14 0.38 -4.12
N GLN A 17 -7.74 1.38 -4.79
CA GLN A 17 -9.09 1.29 -5.32
C GLN A 17 -9.18 0.28 -6.46
N TYR A 18 -8.24 0.32 -7.39
CA TYR A 18 -8.15 -0.65 -8.49
C TYR A 18 -8.04 -2.08 -7.97
N ASN A 19 -7.11 -2.34 -7.05
CA ASN A 19 -6.91 -3.66 -6.46
C ASN A 19 -8.15 -4.14 -5.68
N GLN A 20 -8.82 -3.25 -4.94
CA GLN A 20 -10.06 -3.59 -4.24
C GLN A 20 -11.17 -3.99 -5.23
N PHE A 21 -11.37 -3.20 -6.29
CA PHE A 21 -12.37 -3.46 -7.32
C PHE A 21 -12.11 -4.77 -8.08
N ARG A 22 -10.86 -4.99 -8.52
CA ARG A 22 -10.42 -6.22 -9.19
C ARG A 22 -10.63 -7.47 -8.33
N LYS A 23 -10.41 -7.35 -7.02
CA LYS A 23 -10.64 -8.44 -6.06
C LYS A 23 -12.13 -8.74 -5.91
N CYS A 24 -12.96 -7.72 -5.68
CA CYS A 24 -14.41 -7.83 -5.62
C CYS A 24 -15.07 -6.45 -5.83
N PRO A 25 -15.74 -6.20 -6.96
CA PRO A 25 -16.41 -4.92 -7.22
C PRO A 25 -17.41 -4.52 -6.13
N TYR A 26 -18.14 -5.51 -5.59
CA TYR A 26 -19.10 -5.25 -4.51
C TYR A 26 -18.44 -4.81 -3.19
N SER A 27 -17.22 -5.25 -2.88
CA SER A 27 -16.52 -4.77 -1.67
C SER A 27 -16.08 -3.31 -1.83
N TRP A 28 -15.66 -2.93 -3.04
CA TRP A 28 -15.38 -1.52 -3.38
C TRP A 28 -16.63 -0.67 -3.21
N TYR A 29 -17.78 -1.11 -3.74
CA TYR A 29 -19.06 -0.43 -3.57
C TYR A 29 -19.44 -0.23 -2.10
N LEU A 30 -19.39 -1.30 -1.30
CA LEU A 30 -19.72 -1.21 0.12
C LEU A 30 -18.79 -0.23 0.85
N ALA A 31 -17.48 -0.29 0.60
CA ALA A 31 -16.52 0.57 1.28
C ALA A 31 -16.62 2.04 0.85
N ARG A 32 -16.74 2.32 -0.45
CA ARG A 32 -16.59 3.66 -1.02
C ARG A 32 -17.90 4.39 -1.25
N VAL A 33 -18.92 3.67 -1.70
CA VAL A 33 -20.25 4.22 -2.01
C VAL A 33 -21.14 4.17 -0.78
N LYS A 34 -21.29 2.99 -0.16
CA LYS A 34 -22.13 2.83 1.04
C LYS A 34 -21.46 3.23 2.33
N ARG A 35 -20.13 3.40 2.32
CA ARG A 35 -19.33 3.70 3.52
C ARG A 35 -19.66 2.73 4.66
N ALA A 36 -19.78 1.46 4.30
CA ALA A 36 -20.04 0.38 5.23
C ALA A 36 -18.96 0.36 6.30
N TRP A 37 -19.34 -0.07 7.50
CA TRP A 37 -18.40 -0.26 8.59
C TRP A 37 -17.29 -1.24 8.17
N GLN A 38 -16.04 -0.82 8.34
CA GLN A 38 -14.85 -1.59 7.97
C GLN A 38 -14.27 -2.23 9.22
N ARG A 39 -14.23 -3.56 9.23
CA ARG A 39 -13.73 -4.37 10.32
C ARG A 39 -12.22 -4.15 10.51
N PRO A 40 -11.75 -3.70 11.69
CA PRO A 40 -10.33 -3.60 11.97
C PRO A 40 -9.61 -4.94 11.91
N ALA A 41 -8.29 -4.91 11.74
CA ALA A 41 -7.46 -6.10 11.77
C ALA A 41 -6.12 -5.83 12.47
N ALA A 42 -5.68 -6.75 13.32
CA ALA A 42 -4.51 -6.55 14.17
C ALA A 42 -3.18 -6.41 13.40
N TRP A 43 -3.12 -6.82 12.13
CA TRP A 43 -1.95 -6.65 11.28
C TRP A 43 -1.85 -5.28 10.62
N LEU A 44 -2.92 -4.47 10.61
CA LEU A 44 -2.90 -3.15 9.98
C LEU A 44 -2.03 -2.16 10.77
N PRO A 45 -2.14 -2.04 12.11
CA PRO A 45 -1.26 -1.17 12.90
C PRO A 45 0.24 -1.46 12.70
N GLN A 46 0.59 -2.74 12.51
CA GLN A 46 1.95 -3.16 12.25
C GLN A 46 2.47 -2.54 10.95
N GLY A 47 1.74 -2.71 9.85
CA GLY A 47 2.17 -2.20 8.54
C GLY A 47 2.25 -0.67 8.50
N SER A 48 1.24 0.03 9.04
CA SER A 48 1.25 1.49 9.11
C SER A 48 2.44 2.03 9.91
N ALA A 49 2.70 1.47 11.10
CA ALA A 49 3.80 1.93 11.93
C ALA A 49 5.18 1.63 11.33
N GLU A 50 5.33 0.47 10.66
CA GLU A 50 6.55 0.14 9.91
C GLU A 50 6.83 1.15 8.78
N HIS A 51 5.80 1.55 8.02
CA HIS A 51 5.93 2.57 6.96
C HIS A 51 6.43 3.90 7.52
N THR A 52 5.82 4.41 8.59
CA THR A 52 6.26 5.65 9.26
C THR A 52 7.72 5.57 9.71
N VAL A 53 8.15 4.42 10.24
CA VAL A 53 9.53 4.21 10.69
C VAL A 53 10.50 4.16 9.51
N PHE A 54 10.19 3.41 8.46
CA PHE A 54 11.05 3.32 7.28
C PHE A 54 11.19 4.66 6.57
N GLU A 55 10.11 5.44 6.50
CA GLU A 55 10.14 6.83 6.02
C GLU A 55 11.09 7.68 6.86
N ALA A 56 10.95 7.65 8.20
CA ALA A 56 11.81 8.44 9.09
C ALA A 56 13.29 8.05 8.99
N VAL A 57 13.59 6.74 8.89
CA VAL A 57 14.94 6.24 8.68
C VAL A 57 15.49 6.71 7.33
N ALA A 58 14.71 6.62 6.25
CA ALA A 58 15.11 7.10 4.93
C ALA A 58 15.37 8.62 4.92
N ARG A 59 14.50 9.41 5.58
CA ARG A 59 14.65 10.88 5.69
C ARG A 59 15.90 11.28 6.49
N SER A 60 16.34 10.44 7.41
CA SER A 60 17.61 10.64 8.12
C SER A 60 18.85 10.34 7.25
N GLY A 61 18.67 9.92 5.99
CA GLY A 61 19.75 9.38 5.17
C GLY A 61 20.28 8.05 5.70
N PHE A 62 19.41 7.23 6.28
CA PHE A 62 19.74 5.96 6.95
C PHE A 62 20.72 6.09 8.13
N THR A 63 20.72 7.24 8.81
CA THR A 63 21.58 7.50 9.98
C THR A 63 20.88 7.36 11.33
N MET A 64 19.54 7.29 11.33
CA MET A 64 18.75 7.04 12.55
C MET A 64 19.21 5.74 13.24
N PRO A 65 19.54 5.76 14.54
CA PRO A 65 19.90 4.54 15.28
C PRO A 65 18.74 3.55 15.36
N LEU A 66 19.06 2.25 15.34
CA LEU A 66 18.06 1.17 15.45
C LEU A 66 17.17 1.30 16.70
N GLU A 67 17.76 1.67 17.84
CA GLU A 67 17.02 1.86 19.09
C GLU A 67 15.99 3.00 18.97
N GLU A 68 16.33 4.07 18.27
CA GLU A 68 15.42 5.20 18.02
C GLU A 68 14.29 4.79 17.07
N ALA A 69 14.59 4.04 16.00
CA ALA A 69 13.58 3.51 15.08
C ALA A 69 12.62 2.54 15.77
N GLN A 70 13.12 1.67 16.66
CA GLN A 70 12.29 0.77 17.47
C GLN A 70 11.44 1.54 18.49
N ALA A 71 11.97 2.61 19.08
CA ALA A 71 11.20 3.48 19.97
C ALA A 71 10.07 4.21 19.22
N LEU A 72 10.36 4.74 18.02
CA LEU A 72 9.36 5.35 17.13
C LEU A 72 8.27 4.36 16.75
N PHE A 73 8.64 3.11 16.40
CA PHE A 73 7.67 2.05 16.16
C PHE A 73 6.77 1.81 17.37
N GLY A 74 7.33 1.79 18.57
CA GLY A 74 6.60 1.78 19.84
C GLY A 74 5.44 2.78 19.88
N VAL A 75 5.76 4.04 19.59
CA VAL A 75 4.81 5.16 19.62
C VAL A 75 3.78 5.04 18.52
N GLU A 76 4.21 4.83 17.28
CA GLU A 76 3.32 4.79 16.11
C GLU A 76 2.42 3.55 16.13
N TYR A 77 2.91 2.40 16.56
CA TYR A 77 2.09 1.20 16.72
C TYR A 77 0.98 1.41 17.76
N ALA A 78 1.30 2.02 18.91
CA ALA A 78 0.30 2.33 19.93
C ALA A 78 -0.76 3.32 19.43
N LYS A 79 -0.33 4.35 18.69
CA LYS A 79 -1.21 5.34 18.04
C LYS A 79 -2.14 4.70 17.01
N GLU A 80 -1.62 3.83 16.15
CA GLU A 80 -2.43 3.10 15.17
C GLU A 80 -3.45 2.18 15.83
N VAL A 81 -3.04 1.41 16.86
CA VAL A 81 -3.96 0.58 17.63
C VAL A 81 -5.07 1.43 18.26
N ALA A 82 -4.72 2.58 18.84
CA ALA A 82 -5.69 3.51 19.40
C ALA A 82 -6.70 3.99 18.34
N GLY A 83 -6.23 4.37 17.14
CA GLY A 83 -7.08 4.77 16.03
C GLY A 83 -8.09 3.70 15.61
N TYR A 84 -7.67 2.42 15.51
CA TYR A 84 -8.60 1.33 15.22
C TYR A 84 -9.54 1.00 16.39
N THR A 85 -9.15 1.28 17.64
CA THR A 85 -10.06 1.12 18.78
C THR A 85 -11.16 2.19 18.86
N GLU A 86 -10.97 3.36 18.23
CA GLU A 86 -12.04 4.34 18.05
C GLU A 86 -13.16 3.81 17.13
N ILE A 87 -12.82 2.96 16.15
CA ILE A 87 -13.81 2.28 15.30
C ILE A 87 -14.60 1.24 16.11
N THR A 88 -13.88 0.40 16.84
CA THR A 88 -14.47 -0.47 17.86
C THR A 88 -13.43 -0.90 18.90
N PRO A 89 -13.68 -0.67 20.21
CA PRO A 89 -12.80 -1.17 21.26
C PRO A 89 -13.01 -2.68 21.51
N ASN A 90 -14.01 -3.30 20.87
CA ASN A 90 -14.30 -4.71 21.05
C ASN A 90 -13.44 -5.58 20.13
N PHE A 91 -12.34 -6.11 20.67
CA PHE A 91 -11.41 -6.97 19.95
C PHE A 91 -12.00 -8.29 19.40
N GLU A 92 -13.18 -8.73 19.83
CA GLU A 92 -13.86 -9.88 19.20
C GLU A 92 -14.41 -9.55 17.81
N TRP A 93 -14.62 -8.26 17.53
CA TRP A 93 -15.06 -7.75 16.23
C TRP A 93 -13.90 -7.44 15.29
N TRP A 94 -12.66 -7.70 15.70
CA TRP A 94 -11.49 -7.52 14.84
C TRP A 94 -11.22 -8.79 14.04
N SER A 95 -10.71 -8.64 12.82
CA SER A 95 -10.35 -9.74 11.95
C SER A 95 -9.29 -10.65 12.60
N ARG A 96 -9.47 -11.96 12.43
CA ARG A 96 -8.56 -12.98 12.96
C ARG A 96 -7.44 -13.28 11.97
N SER A 97 -6.23 -13.46 12.50
CA SER A 97 -5.07 -13.93 11.74
C SER A 97 -4.78 -15.38 12.12
N GLY A 98 -5.27 -16.33 11.31
CA GLY A 98 -5.15 -17.76 11.65
C GLY A 98 -5.80 -18.08 13.00
N PRO A 99 -5.08 -18.66 13.99
CA PRO A 99 -5.62 -18.98 15.31
C PRO A 99 -5.70 -17.77 16.25
N TYR A 100 -5.15 -16.61 15.88
CA TYR A 100 -5.02 -15.45 16.76
C TYR A 100 -6.18 -14.47 16.57
N GLY A 101 -6.93 -14.22 17.64
CA GLY A 101 -7.82 -13.05 17.76
C GLY A 101 -7.05 -11.82 18.21
N ALA A 102 -7.60 -10.61 18.02
CA ALA A 102 -6.86 -9.36 18.15
C ALA A 102 -6.18 -9.16 19.51
N LYS A 103 -6.81 -9.55 20.63
CA LYS A 103 -6.18 -9.48 21.97
C LYS A 103 -4.82 -10.20 22.05
N LYS A 104 -4.69 -11.33 21.34
CA LYS A 104 -3.45 -12.11 21.29
C LYS A 104 -2.56 -11.69 20.12
N ASP A 105 -3.15 -11.28 19.00
CA ASP A 105 -2.39 -10.91 17.81
C ASP A 105 -1.72 -9.55 17.96
N LEU A 106 -2.34 -8.56 18.63
CA LEU A 106 -1.76 -7.21 18.78
C LEU A 106 -0.37 -7.22 19.46
N PRO A 107 -0.13 -7.88 20.61
CA PRO A 107 1.22 -7.97 21.17
C PRO A 107 2.20 -8.77 20.29
N ARG A 108 1.70 -9.80 19.60
CA ARG A 108 2.50 -10.59 18.65
C ARG A 108 2.96 -9.74 17.46
N ARG A 109 2.06 -8.93 16.91
CA ARG A 109 2.28 -8.04 15.77
C ARG A 109 3.24 -6.91 16.11
N TYR A 110 3.18 -6.41 17.35
CA TYR A 110 4.19 -5.51 17.89
C TYR A 110 5.59 -6.15 17.86
N GLN A 111 5.75 -7.36 18.41
CA GLN A 111 7.04 -8.05 18.40
C GLN A 111 7.54 -8.33 16.98
N LEU A 112 6.66 -8.77 16.09
CA LEU A 112 7.00 -9.01 14.68
C LEU A 112 7.44 -7.72 13.96
N GLY A 113 6.88 -6.56 14.31
CA GLY A 113 7.30 -5.30 13.73
C GLY A 113 8.70 -4.88 14.18
N LEU A 114 9.03 -5.07 15.46
CA LEU A 114 10.39 -4.85 15.96
C LEU A 114 11.42 -5.74 15.24
N GLU A 115 11.11 -7.02 15.05
CA GLU A 115 11.96 -7.95 14.28
C GLU A 115 12.10 -7.52 12.80
N GLN A 116 11.07 -6.94 12.20
CA GLN A 116 11.11 -6.47 10.81
C GLN A 116 11.90 -5.18 10.66
N ILE A 117 11.89 -4.31 11.66
CA ILE A 117 12.76 -3.13 11.69
C ILE A 117 14.23 -3.55 11.77
N GLU A 118 14.57 -4.53 12.62
CA GLU A 118 15.94 -5.08 12.64
C GLU A 118 16.36 -5.60 11.27
N ARG A 119 15.48 -6.34 10.60
CA ARG A 119 15.73 -6.84 9.24
C ARG A 119 15.86 -5.74 8.20
N PHE A 120 15.16 -4.62 8.37
CA PHE A 120 15.29 -3.44 7.51
C PHE A 120 16.70 -2.85 7.62
N TYR A 121 17.22 -2.69 8.84
CA TYR A 121 18.59 -2.24 9.08
C TYR A 121 19.63 -3.23 8.51
N ASP A 122 19.40 -4.53 8.69
CA ASP A 122 20.23 -5.57 8.09
C ASP A 122 20.26 -5.46 6.56
N TRP A 123 19.14 -5.16 5.92
CA TRP A 123 19.06 -4.97 4.47
C TRP A 123 19.86 -3.74 4.04
N VAL A 124 19.59 -2.57 4.64
CA VAL A 124 20.29 -1.32 4.33
C VAL A 124 21.81 -1.46 4.48
N SER A 125 22.28 -2.15 5.53
CA SER A 125 23.72 -2.37 5.74
C SER A 125 24.38 -3.27 4.68
N LYS A 126 23.61 -4.12 4.01
CA LYS A 126 24.07 -5.04 2.96
C LYS A 126 24.01 -4.43 1.56
N THR A 127 23.38 -3.27 1.40
CA THR A 127 23.25 -2.55 0.13
C THR A 127 23.83 -1.13 0.22
N PRO A 128 25.11 -0.95 0.60
CA PRO A 128 25.68 0.38 0.84
C PRO A 128 25.84 1.23 -0.43
N GLY A 129 25.77 0.65 -1.62
CA GLY A 129 25.79 1.35 -2.90
C GLY A 129 24.42 1.87 -3.34
N ASP A 130 23.34 1.36 -2.74
CA ASP A 130 21.98 1.80 -3.02
C ASP A 130 21.69 3.07 -2.21
N VAL A 131 21.22 4.13 -2.88
CA VAL A 131 20.93 5.41 -2.26
C VAL A 131 19.50 5.86 -2.56
N ILE A 132 18.97 6.78 -1.76
CA ILE A 132 17.70 7.42 -2.10
C ILE A 132 17.88 8.18 -3.42
N TRP A 133 17.02 7.88 -4.38
CA TRP A 133 16.97 8.63 -5.63
C TRP A 133 16.50 10.06 -5.36
N ILE A 134 17.15 11.04 -6.00
CA ILE A 134 16.79 12.45 -5.88
C ILE A 134 16.19 12.90 -7.21
N ALA A 135 14.97 13.44 -7.15
CA ALA A 135 14.28 13.97 -8.30
C ALA A 135 15.00 15.18 -8.92
N PRO A 136 14.74 15.52 -10.20
CA PRO A 136 15.34 16.68 -10.86
C PRO A 136 15.14 18.01 -10.11
N ASP A 137 14.06 18.15 -9.34
CA ASP A 137 13.75 19.32 -8.52
C ASP A 137 14.38 19.30 -7.11
N GLY A 138 15.15 18.26 -6.79
CA GLY A 138 15.79 18.05 -5.50
C GLY A 138 14.94 17.28 -4.47
N THR A 139 13.72 16.89 -4.81
CA THR A 139 12.85 16.10 -3.90
C THR A 139 13.43 14.69 -3.70
N PRO A 140 13.66 14.24 -2.46
CA PRO A 140 14.09 12.87 -2.21
C PRO A 140 12.95 11.88 -2.45
N GLY A 141 13.28 10.73 -3.05
CA GLY A 141 12.37 9.63 -3.36
C GLY A 141 11.84 8.88 -2.13
N ILE A 142 11.16 9.58 -1.22
CA ILE A 142 10.66 9.05 0.06
C ILE A 142 9.23 9.54 0.26
N GLU A 143 8.27 8.61 0.34
CA GLU A 143 6.83 8.90 0.44
C GLU A 143 6.41 9.94 -0.62
N LEU A 144 6.76 9.67 -1.88
CA LEU A 144 6.51 10.59 -2.99
C LEU A 144 5.04 10.56 -3.38
N GLY A 145 4.32 11.61 -3.01
CA GLY A 145 2.97 11.85 -3.50
C GLY A 145 2.95 12.14 -4.99
N PHE A 146 2.02 11.53 -5.72
CA PHE A 146 1.78 11.82 -7.13
C PHE A 146 0.29 12.05 -7.38
N ASP A 147 0.00 12.87 -8.39
CA ASP A 147 -1.34 13.18 -8.86
C ASP A 147 -1.29 13.38 -10.38
N ILE A 148 -1.57 12.31 -11.12
CA ILE A 148 -1.40 12.25 -12.58
C ILE A 148 -2.75 12.17 -13.28
N ASP A 149 -2.84 12.76 -14.47
CA ASP A 149 -4.00 12.68 -15.35
C ASP A 149 -3.74 11.63 -16.44
N LEU A 150 -4.54 10.55 -16.44
CA LEU A 150 -4.50 9.49 -17.44
C LEU A 150 -5.68 9.68 -18.39
N ASP A 151 -5.56 10.62 -19.32
CA ASP A 151 -6.56 10.94 -20.35
C ASP A 151 -7.96 11.24 -19.78
N GLY A 152 -8.03 12.08 -18.75
CA GLY A 152 -9.24 12.51 -18.07
C GLY A 152 -9.53 11.76 -16.76
N VAL A 153 -8.81 10.65 -16.50
CA VAL A 153 -8.92 9.89 -15.25
C VAL A 153 -7.81 10.30 -14.30
N GLN A 154 -8.17 11.02 -13.24
CA GLN A 154 -7.21 11.43 -12.23
C GLN A 154 -6.79 10.24 -11.35
N VAL A 155 -5.48 9.98 -11.23
CA VAL A 155 -4.93 8.93 -10.37
C VAL A 155 -3.97 9.53 -9.34
N ARG A 156 -4.23 9.27 -8.06
CA ARG A 156 -3.44 9.77 -6.93
C ARG A 156 -2.95 8.65 -6.04
N GLY A 157 -1.74 8.81 -5.52
CA GLY A 157 -1.14 7.88 -4.57
C GLY A 157 0.19 8.38 -4.02
N PHE A 158 0.91 7.46 -3.39
CA PHE A 158 2.23 7.67 -2.82
C PHE A 158 3.13 6.50 -3.21
N ILE A 159 4.41 6.79 -3.47
CA ILE A 159 5.46 5.79 -3.69
C ILE A 159 6.31 5.75 -2.42
N ASP A 160 6.34 4.61 -1.72
CA ASP A 160 7.00 4.50 -0.41
C ASP A 160 8.47 4.93 -0.47
N VAL A 161 9.23 4.39 -1.43
CA VAL A 161 10.62 4.80 -1.68
C VAL A 161 11.04 4.57 -3.13
N VAL A 162 11.92 5.45 -3.63
CA VAL A 162 12.63 5.27 -4.89
C VAL A 162 14.12 5.23 -4.60
N ILE A 163 14.76 4.16 -5.08
CA ILE A 163 16.19 3.90 -4.87
C ILE A 163 16.91 4.11 -6.19
N LEU A 164 18.07 4.79 -6.15
CA LEU A 164 19.07 4.70 -7.19
C LEU A 164 20.01 3.57 -6.81
N ALA A 165 19.90 2.44 -7.51
CA ALA A 165 20.71 1.27 -7.26
C ALA A 165 22.17 1.51 -7.68
N GLU A 166 23.11 0.75 -7.12
CA GLU A 166 24.53 0.82 -7.50
C GLU A 166 24.75 0.57 -9.02
N SER A 167 23.85 -0.20 -9.66
CA SER A 167 23.86 -0.42 -11.11
C SER A 167 23.57 0.84 -11.94
N GLY A 168 23.01 1.88 -11.33
CA GLY A 168 22.48 3.08 -11.98
C GLY A 168 20.98 3.01 -12.28
N ASP A 169 20.31 1.89 -11.99
CA ASP A 169 18.87 1.75 -12.18
C ASP A 169 18.10 2.58 -11.16
N VAL A 170 17.06 3.29 -11.62
CA VAL A 170 16.05 3.89 -10.75
C VAL A 170 15.00 2.81 -10.46
N VAL A 171 14.82 2.46 -9.19
CA VAL A 171 13.96 1.37 -8.76
C VAL A 171 12.85 1.91 -7.87
N VAL A 172 11.60 1.72 -8.29
CA VAL A 172 10.44 1.97 -7.42
C VAL A 172 10.28 0.80 -6.45
N VAL A 173 10.21 1.10 -5.16
CA VAL A 173 10.10 0.09 -4.10
C VAL A 173 8.88 0.35 -3.23
N ASP A 174 8.15 -0.71 -2.93
CA ASP A 174 7.01 -0.70 -2.01
C ASP A 174 7.27 -1.66 -0.84
N TYR A 175 7.03 -1.18 0.39
CA TYR A 175 7.28 -1.89 1.63
C TYR A 175 6.08 -2.77 2.01
N LYS A 176 6.32 -4.08 2.13
CA LYS A 176 5.30 -5.07 2.52
C LYS A 176 5.67 -5.78 3.83
N SER A 177 4.91 -5.49 4.87
CA SER A 177 4.97 -6.17 6.19
C SER A 177 4.45 -7.62 6.18
N GLY A 178 3.67 -7.95 5.14
CA GLY A 178 2.88 -9.18 5.05
C GLY A 178 3.33 -10.13 3.94
N ASN A 179 2.35 -10.63 3.19
CA ASN A 179 2.61 -11.50 2.04
C ASN A 179 2.97 -10.65 0.82
N GLN A 180 3.78 -11.23 -0.07
CA GLN A 180 4.12 -10.62 -1.35
C GLN A 180 2.85 -10.48 -2.21
N PRO A 181 2.63 -9.34 -2.88
CA PRO A 181 1.59 -9.19 -3.87
C PRO A 181 1.69 -10.23 -4.99
N GLY A 182 0.54 -10.61 -5.56
CA GLY A 182 0.47 -11.59 -6.65
C GLY A 182 0.71 -11.01 -8.04
N ASP A 183 0.84 -9.70 -8.15
CA ASP A 183 1.08 -8.96 -9.39
C ASP A 183 2.03 -7.78 -9.14
N ASP A 184 2.41 -7.12 -10.24
CA ASP A 184 3.35 -6.01 -10.34
C ASP A 184 2.68 -4.72 -10.84
N PHE A 185 1.35 -4.70 -10.96
CA PHE A 185 0.60 -3.55 -11.48
C PHE A 185 0.88 -2.28 -10.67
N GLN A 186 0.92 -2.41 -9.34
CA GLN A 186 1.22 -1.30 -8.44
C GLN A 186 2.58 -0.66 -8.76
N LEU A 187 3.62 -1.48 -8.99
CA LEU A 187 4.96 -1.00 -9.32
C LEU A 187 4.97 -0.34 -10.70
N GLY A 188 4.24 -0.89 -11.67
CA GLY A 188 4.05 -0.29 -12.99
C GLY A 188 3.41 1.10 -12.93
N VAL A 189 2.35 1.26 -12.13
CA VAL A 189 1.71 2.57 -11.89
C VAL A 189 2.68 3.55 -11.23
N TYR A 190 3.45 3.10 -10.24
CA TYR A 190 4.42 3.96 -9.56
C TYR A 190 5.55 4.42 -10.48
N ALA A 191 6.08 3.53 -11.33
CA ALA A 191 7.08 3.87 -12.32
C ALA A 191 6.55 4.91 -13.32
N LEU A 192 5.33 4.72 -13.84
CA LEU A 192 4.68 5.71 -14.72
C LEU A 192 4.44 7.04 -14.01
N ALA A 193 3.92 7.00 -12.78
CA ALA A 193 3.64 8.20 -12.00
C ALA A 193 4.91 9.01 -11.73
N LEU A 194 6.02 8.34 -11.42
CA LEU A 194 7.32 8.99 -11.23
C LEU A 194 7.78 9.73 -12.50
N ALA A 195 7.65 9.08 -13.66
CA ALA A 195 8.00 9.68 -14.95
C ALA A 195 7.13 10.88 -15.31
N GLU A 196 5.81 10.77 -15.17
CA GLU A 196 4.88 11.86 -15.48
C GLU A 196 5.04 13.04 -14.53
N THR A 197 5.29 12.77 -13.23
CA THR A 197 5.43 13.82 -12.21
C THR A 197 6.72 14.64 -12.41
N TYR A 198 7.83 13.97 -12.75
CA TYR A 198 9.15 14.61 -12.79
C TYR A 198 9.74 14.80 -14.18
N GLY A 199 9.04 14.37 -15.24
CA GLY A 199 9.49 14.50 -16.63
C GLY A 199 10.76 13.68 -16.92
N ILE A 200 10.91 12.51 -16.31
CA ILE A 200 12.06 11.62 -16.46
C ILE A 200 11.74 10.41 -17.34
N GLU A 201 12.78 9.67 -17.76
CA GLU A 201 12.57 8.34 -18.33
C GLU A 201 11.91 7.42 -17.29
N ARG A 202 10.93 6.65 -17.76
CA ARG A 202 10.17 5.74 -16.91
C ARG A 202 11.06 4.60 -16.40
N PRO A 203 11.13 4.40 -15.07
CA PRO A 203 11.75 3.20 -14.51
C PRO A 203 11.19 1.93 -15.12
N THR A 204 12.08 1.02 -15.52
CA THR A 204 11.72 -0.31 -16.03
C THR A 204 11.86 -1.39 -14.97
N VAL A 205 12.26 -1.02 -13.75
CA VAL A 205 12.53 -1.96 -12.66
C VAL A 205 11.76 -1.52 -11.40
N GLY A 206 11.14 -2.49 -10.74
CA GLY A 206 10.54 -2.28 -9.42
C GLY A 206 10.74 -3.50 -8.52
N ALA A 207 10.60 -3.31 -7.22
CA ALA A 207 10.70 -4.40 -6.26
C ALA A 207 9.76 -4.19 -5.06
N TYR A 208 9.38 -5.28 -4.41
CA TYR A 208 8.78 -5.19 -3.07
C TYR A 208 9.87 -5.47 -2.04
N TRP A 209 9.96 -4.64 -1.01
CA TRP A 209 10.69 -5.03 0.19
C TRP A 209 9.78 -5.87 1.07
N MET A 210 10.20 -7.08 1.39
CA MET A 210 9.38 -8.05 2.12
C MET A 210 9.88 -8.15 3.55
N GLY A 211 9.17 -7.56 4.51
CA GLY A 211 9.65 -7.53 5.90
C GLY A 211 9.74 -8.93 6.55
N ARG A 212 8.87 -9.87 6.13
CA ARG A 212 9.01 -11.29 6.51
C ARG A 212 10.34 -11.92 6.05
N ALA A 213 10.86 -11.50 4.91
CA ALA A 213 12.11 -12.02 4.36
C ALA A 213 13.33 -11.12 4.69
N GLY A 214 13.10 -9.86 5.07
CA GLY A 214 14.14 -8.88 5.35
C GLY A 214 14.96 -8.47 4.14
N LYS A 215 14.35 -8.44 2.94
CA LYS A 215 15.03 -8.14 1.68
C LYS A 215 14.03 -7.77 0.58
N LEU A 216 14.55 -7.19 -0.50
CA LEU A 216 13.81 -7.03 -1.75
C LEU A 216 13.47 -8.38 -2.37
N THR A 217 12.35 -8.42 -3.10
CA THR A 217 12.06 -9.47 -4.08
C THR A 217 13.11 -9.49 -5.19
N TYR A 218 13.09 -10.52 -6.04
CA TYR A 218 13.74 -10.38 -7.33
C TYR A 218 13.11 -9.17 -8.07
N PRO A 219 13.90 -8.36 -8.80
CA PRO A 219 13.35 -7.21 -9.50
C PRO A 219 12.31 -7.62 -10.54
N TYR A 220 11.20 -6.89 -10.57
CA TYR A 220 10.17 -7.02 -11.58
C TYR A 220 10.55 -6.20 -12.81
N ASP A 221 10.37 -6.79 -13.99
CA ASP A 221 10.46 -6.08 -15.26
C ASP A 221 9.15 -5.34 -15.51
N LEU A 222 9.22 -4.01 -15.47
CA LEU A 222 8.08 -3.12 -15.66
C LEU A 222 7.98 -2.62 -17.10
N THR A 223 8.78 -3.11 -18.04
CA THR A 223 8.82 -2.63 -19.43
C THR A 223 7.42 -2.69 -20.08
N ASP A 224 6.65 -3.73 -19.77
CA ASP A 224 5.30 -3.93 -20.30
C ASP A 224 4.22 -3.03 -19.69
N TRP A 225 4.53 -2.26 -18.62
CA TRP A 225 3.62 -1.28 -18.04
C TRP A 225 3.79 0.09 -18.73
N THR A 226 3.36 0.16 -19.99
CA THR A 226 3.34 1.43 -20.75
C THR A 226 2.26 2.38 -20.23
N LYS A 227 2.35 3.66 -20.62
CA LYS A 227 1.33 4.66 -20.30
C LYS A 227 -0.05 4.20 -20.77
N GLU A 228 -0.13 3.70 -22.00
CA GLU A 228 -1.37 3.24 -22.63
C GLU A 228 -2.02 2.11 -21.83
N LYS A 229 -1.23 1.13 -21.39
CA LYS A 229 -1.74 -0.02 -20.62
C LYS A 229 -2.24 0.37 -19.23
N VAL A 230 -1.52 1.28 -18.56
CA VAL A 230 -1.95 1.79 -17.24
C VAL A 230 -3.19 2.67 -17.39
N THR A 231 -3.22 3.55 -18.39
CA THR A 231 -4.40 4.37 -18.73
C THR A 231 -5.62 3.47 -19.01
N GLU A 232 -5.48 2.46 -19.88
CA GLU A 232 -6.57 1.51 -20.19
C GLU A 232 -7.13 0.84 -18.93
N ALA A 233 -6.26 0.40 -18.02
CA ALA A 233 -6.69 -0.23 -16.77
C ALA A 233 -7.51 0.70 -15.86
N PHE A 234 -7.14 1.98 -15.78
CA PHE A 234 -7.89 2.97 -14.99
C PHE A 234 -9.16 3.45 -15.69
N HIS A 235 -9.16 3.55 -17.02
CA HIS A 235 -10.37 3.80 -17.81
C HIS A 235 -11.38 2.66 -17.69
N GLU A 236 -10.92 1.40 -17.73
CA GLU A 236 -11.79 0.23 -17.50
C GLU A 236 -12.42 0.29 -16.10
N LEU A 237 -11.62 0.62 -15.08
CA LEU A 237 -12.12 0.80 -13.72
C LEU A 237 -13.17 1.91 -13.63
N GLU A 238 -12.88 3.09 -14.17
CA GLU A 238 -13.82 4.22 -14.16
C GLU A 238 -15.12 3.86 -14.89
N ALA A 239 -15.03 3.29 -16.10
CA ALA A 239 -16.18 2.89 -16.89
C ALA A 239 -17.08 1.88 -16.14
N ASN A 240 -16.49 0.91 -15.45
CA ASN A 240 -17.24 -0.03 -14.62
C ASN A 240 -17.90 0.65 -13.40
N ILE A 241 -17.23 1.61 -12.77
CA ILE A 241 -17.82 2.40 -11.67
C ILE A 241 -19.01 3.21 -12.18
N GLN A 242 -18.87 3.89 -13.33
CA GLN A 242 -19.94 4.70 -13.95
C GLN A 242 -21.13 3.86 -14.40
N ALA A 243 -20.88 2.65 -14.89
CA ALA A 243 -21.92 1.70 -15.26
C ALA A 243 -22.58 1.01 -14.05
N GLU A 244 -22.13 1.32 -12.83
CA GLU A 244 -22.53 0.66 -11.59
C GLU A 244 -22.32 -0.88 -11.60
N ASN A 245 -21.29 -1.35 -12.33
CA ASN A 245 -20.94 -2.77 -12.46
C ASN A 245 -20.25 -3.29 -11.19
N PHE A 246 -21.01 -3.44 -10.10
CA PHE A 246 -20.51 -3.88 -8.80
C PHE A 246 -20.79 -5.35 -8.52
N ASP A 247 -20.73 -6.21 -9.53
CA ASP A 247 -21.03 -7.63 -9.37
C ASP A 247 -20.19 -8.28 -8.26
N PRO A 248 -20.81 -9.01 -7.32
CA PRO A 248 -20.07 -9.65 -6.23
C PRO A 248 -19.22 -10.80 -6.78
N LYS A 249 -17.95 -10.85 -6.34
CA LYS A 249 -17.00 -11.92 -6.68
C LYS A 249 -16.53 -12.64 -5.41
N PRO A 250 -17.43 -13.37 -4.72
CA PRO A 250 -17.09 -13.92 -3.43
C PRO A 250 -16.17 -15.13 -3.58
N THR A 251 -15.17 -15.21 -2.72
CA THR A 251 -14.26 -16.35 -2.58
C THR A 251 -14.06 -16.63 -1.10
N VAL A 252 -13.79 -17.87 -0.69
CA VAL A 252 -13.62 -18.22 0.73
C VAL A 252 -12.55 -17.35 1.39
N ASP A 253 -11.35 -17.30 0.81
CA ASP A 253 -10.26 -16.49 1.35
C ASP A 253 -10.52 -14.98 1.21
N GLY A 254 -11.06 -14.54 0.07
CA GLY A 254 -11.35 -13.13 -0.15
C GLY A 254 -12.38 -12.57 0.82
N CYS A 255 -13.49 -13.29 1.06
CA CYS A 255 -14.54 -12.91 1.99
C CYS A 255 -14.07 -12.97 3.44
N ARG A 256 -13.27 -13.99 3.82
CA ARG A 256 -12.71 -14.13 5.17
C ARG A 256 -11.89 -12.92 5.61
N PHE A 257 -11.12 -12.33 4.68
CA PHE A 257 -10.26 -11.16 4.95
C PHE A 257 -10.86 -9.84 4.44
N CYS A 258 -12.13 -9.82 4.04
CA CYS A 258 -12.82 -8.60 3.62
C CYS A 258 -13.32 -7.83 4.84
N ASP A 259 -12.82 -6.62 5.01
CA ASP A 259 -13.16 -5.65 6.05
C ASP A 259 -14.64 -5.26 6.06
N VAL A 260 -15.29 -5.17 4.89
CA VAL A 260 -16.72 -4.87 4.76
C VAL A 260 -17.62 -6.11 4.72
N SER A 261 -17.08 -7.30 5.04
CA SER A 261 -17.82 -8.56 4.96
C SER A 261 -19.05 -8.62 5.88
N ASP A 262 -19.12 -7.84 6.96
CA ASP A 262 -20.31 -7.79 7.84
C ASP A 262 -21.52 -7.12 7.19
N ALA A 263 -21.28 -6.22 6.23
CA ALA A 263 -22.34 -5.58 5.45
C ALA A 263 -22.66 -6.32 4.13
N CYS A 264 -21.94 -7.41 3.83
CA CYS A 264 -22.03 -8.09 2.54
C CYS A 264 -23.01 -9.26 2.56
N ALA A 265 -24.13 -9.13 1.83
CA ALA A 265 -25.12 -10.18 1.66
C ALA A 265 -24.63 -11.38 0.82
N TYR A 266 -23.54 -11.22 0.07
CA TYR A 266 -22.98 -12.24 -0.82
C TYR A 266 -21.73 -12.92 -0.26
N ARG A 267 -21.38 -12.65 1.00
CA ARG A 267 -20.17 -13.22 1.61
C ARG A 267 -20.29 -14.74 1.69
N LEU A 268 -19.20 -15.44 1.36
CA LEU A 268 -19.07 -16.85 1.69
C LEU A 268 -18.62 -16.98 3.16
N ALA A 269 -19.14 -18.01 3.81
CA ALA A 269 -18.80 -18.37 5.19
C ALA A 269 -17.38 -18.98 5.28
#